data_AF-A0A417HMJ3-F1
#
_entry.id   AF-A0A417HMJ3-F1
#
_cell.length_a   1.000
_cell.length_b   1.000
_cell.length_c   1.000
_cell.angle_alpha   90.00
_cell.angle_beta   90.00
_cell.angle_gamma   90.00
#
_symmetry.space_group_name_H-M   'P 1'
#
loop_
_entity.id
_entity.type
_entity.pdbx_description
1 polymer ?
#
loop_
_entity_poly.entity_id
_entity_poly.type
_entity_poly.pdbx_seq_one_letter_code
_entity_poly.pdbx_strand_id
1 'polypeptide(L)'
;MGQEAFLGRTATEKWREHMRENPYKRLPPIERKPDGSLYRMTPAQRKQANSLIRRECCCYEDGNCMFLDDGDTCTCPQTVSFSVCCKWFRWAVLPLDGTLEAEIFRDKDLKRCAVCGRVFVPKSNRAKYCLACAAVVHRRQKTESERKRRSAVDS
;
A
#
# COMPACT_ATOMS: atom_id res chain seq x y z
N MET A 1 -34.16 25.98 -41.82
CA MET A 1 -33.33 24.77 -41.77
C MET A 1 -32.12 25.06 -40.89
N GLY A 2 -32.19 24.74 -39.60
CA GLY A 2 -31.03 24.73 -38.71
C GLY A 2 -30.93 23.32 -38.15
N GLN A 3 -29.98 22.53 -38.65
CA GLN A 3 -29.73 21.18 -38.18
C GLN A 3 -29.09 21.29 -36.79
N GLU A 4 -29.85 20.96 -35.75
CA GLU A 4 -29.29 20.76 -34.41
C GLU A 4 -28.36 19.54 -34.47
N ALA A 5 -27.06 19.80 -34.36
CA ALA A 5 -26.08 18.74 -34.24
C ALA A 5 -26.30 18.03 -32.89
N PHE A 6 -26.94 16.87 -32.95
CA PHE A 6 -27.01 15.92 -31.83
C PHE A 6 -25.59 15.37 -31.58
N LEU A 7 -24.76 16.15 -30.90
CA LEU A 7 -23.46 15.71 -30.40
C LEU A 7 -23.73 14.67 -29.30
N GLY A 8 -23.78 13.40 -29.68
CA GLY A 8 -23.88 12.30 -28.74
C GLY A 8 -22.71 12.35 -27.75
N ARG A 9 -22.97 12.04 -26.47
CA ARG A 9 -21.95 11.96 -25.43
C ARG A 9 -20.75 11.12 -25.89
N THR A 10 -19.57 11.71 -25.83
CA THR A 10 -18.27 11.08 -26.13
C THR A 10 -18.04 9.88 -25.20
N ALA A 11 -17.18 8.95 -25.61
CA ALA A 11 -16.81 7.79 -24.80
C ALA A 11 -16.22 8.23 -23.44
N THR A 12 -15.47 9.33 -23.43
CA THR A 12 -14.89 9.95 -22.23
C THR A 12 -15.96 10.49 -21.28
N GLU A 13 -17.01 11.15 -21.81
CA GLU A 13 -18.13 11.62 -20.98
C GLU A 13 -18.92 10.46 -20.35
N LYS A 14 -19.15 9.38 -21.11
CA LYS A 14 -19.79 8.16 -20.58
C LYS A 14 -18.94 7.49 -19.50
N TRP A 15 -17.62 7.44 -19.68
CA TRP A 15 -16.69 6.93 -18.68
C TRP A 15 -16.69 7.78 -17.41
N ARG A 16 -16.67 9.12 -17.54
CA ARG A 16 -16.76 10.06 -16.40
C ARG A 16 -18.07 9.88 -15.62
N GLU A 17 -19.18 9.65 -16.32
CA GLU A 17 -20.48 9.36 -15.69
C GLU A 17 -20.48 8.02 -14.94
N HIS A 18 -19.95 6.96 -15.55
CA HIS A 18 -19.81 5.65 -14.89
C HIS A 18 -18.92 5.73 -13.65
N MET A 19 -17.80 6.45 -13.74
CA MET A 19 -16.88 6.65 -12.62
C MET A 19 -17.45 7.58 -11.53
N ARG A 20 -18.64 8.17 -11.70
CA ARG A 20 -19.29 9.03 -10.69
C ARG A 20 -19.85 8.22 -9.51
N GLU A 21 -20.28 6.97 -9.74
CA GLU A 21 -20.67 5.97 -8.72
C GLU A 21 -19.45 5.20 -8.14
N ASN A 22 -18.29 5.87 -8.17
CA ASN A 22 -16.95 5.34 -8.21
C ASN A 22 -16.61 4.16 -7.26
N PRO A 23 -16.05 3.04 -7.78
CA PRO A 23 -15.28 2.08 -7.00
C PRO A 23 -14.21 2.71 -6.08
N TYR A 24 -13.59 3.82 -6.50
CA TYR A 24 -12.61 4.60 -5.73
C TYR A 24 -13.12 5.07 -4.37
N LYS A 25 -14.41 5.46 -4.26
CA LYS A 25 -15.00 5.89 -2.98
C LYS A 25 -15.08 4.74 -1.98
N ARG A 26 -15.17 3.50 -2.48
CA ARG A 26 -15.20 2.27 -1.67
C ARG A 26 -13.80 1.75 -1.35
N LEU A 27 -12.74 2.27 -1.99
CA LEU A 27 -11.39 1.81 -1.74
C LEU A 27 -10.92 2.19 -0.32
N PRO A 28 -10.21 1.27 0.37
CA PRO A 28 -9.67 1.55 1.69
C PRO A 28 -8.75 2.78 1.69
N PRO A 29 -8.59 3.47 2.84
CA PRO A 29 -7.57 4.49 3.01
C PRO A 29 -6.17 3.97 2.70
N ILE A 30 -5.28 4.87 2.27
CA ILE A 30 -3.88 4.51 2.04
C ILE A 30 -3.21 4.24 3.38
N GLU A 31 -2.52 3.11 3.45
CA GLU A 31 -1.82 2.66 4.64
C GLU A 31 -0.63 3.58 4.94
N ARG A 32 -0.45 3.90 6.22
CA ARG A 32 0.62 4.79 6.71
C ARG A 32 1.62 4.03 7.57
N LYS A 33 2.85 4.54 7.60
CA LYS A 33 3.88 4.11 8.56
C LYS A 33 3.48 4.52 9.99
N PRO A 34 4.10 3.95 11.04
CA PRO A 34 3.79 4.32 12.43
C PRO A 34 3.98 5.80 12.76
N ASP A 35 4.84 6.50 12.02
CA ASP A 35 5.07 7.95 12.12
C ASP A 35 4.04 8.79 11.32
N GLY A 36 3.03 8.15 10.73
CA GLY A 36 2.00 8.78 9.91
C GLY A 36 2.42 9.08 8.46
N SER A 37 3.69 8.86 8.10
CA SER A 37 4.17 9.10 6.74
C SER A 37 3.66 8.04 5.75
N LEU A 38 3.60 8.42 4.46
CA LEU A 38 3.31 7.49 3.37
C LEU A 38 4.55 6.68 3.00
N TYR A 39 4.34 5.49 2.45
CA TYR A 39 5.42 4.70 1.86
C TYR A 39 6.05 5.44 0.69
N ARG A 40 7.38 5.51 0.68
CA ARG A 40 8.17 6.18 -0.34
C ARG A 40 8.87 5.16 -1.22
N MET A 41 8.87 5.46 -2.51
CA MET A 41 9.61 4.77 -3.55
C MET A 41 11.00 5.38 -3.69
N THR A 42 11.98 4.54 -4.02
CA THR A 42 13.26 5.00 -4.57
C THR A 42 13.08 5.51 -6.00
N PRO A 43 14.06 6.23 -6.58
CA PRO A 43 13.99 6.65 -7.98
C PRO A 43 13.78 5.50 -8.98
N ALA A 44 14.39 4.34 -8.73
CA ALA A 44 14.22 3.15 -9.57
C ALA A 44 12.78 2.60 -9.49
N GLN A 45 12.25 2.46 -8.28
CA GLN A 45 10.87 2.03 -8.04
C GLN A 45 9.86 3.01 -8.66
N ARG A 46 10.10 4.33 -8.54
CA ARG A 46 9.24 5.35 -9.16
C ARG A 46 9.23 5.22 -10.70
N LYS A 47 10.38 4.91 -11.31
CA LYS A 47 10.45 4.68 -12.76
C LYS A 47 9.59 3.49 -13.17
N GLN A 48 9.65 2.38 -12.42
CA GLN A 48 8.82 1.20 -12.64
C GLN A 48 7.33 1.51 -12.41
N ALA A 49 6.98 2.18 -11.31
CA ALA A 49 5.62 2.62 -11.01
C ALA A 49 5.04 3.51 -12.12
N ASN A 50 5.81 4.47 -12.61
CA ASN A 50 5.38 5.35 -13.70
C ASN A 50 5.19 4.59 -15.02
N SER A 51 5.98 3.54 -15.28
CA SER A 51 5.75 2.66 -16.43
C SER A 51 4.47 1.85 -16.26
N LEU A 52 4.22 1.32 -15.06
CA LEU A 52 3.03 0.55 -14.73
C LEU A 52 1.76 1.41 -14.83
N ILE A 53 1.79 2.64 -14.31
CA ILE A 53 0.68 3.59 -14.38
C ILE A 53 0.32 3.88 -15.84
N ARG A 54 1.30 4.18 -16.70
CA ARG A 54 1.06 4.48 -18.11
C ARG A 54 0.41 3.32 -18.86
N ARG A 55 0.70 2.09 -18.45
CA ARG A 55 0.22 0.88 -19.13
C ARG A 55 -1.13 0.40 -18.60
N GLU A 56 -1.34 0.48 -17.28
CA GLU A 56 -2.45 -0.22 -16.61
C GLU A 56 -3.48 0.72 -15.95
N CYS A 57 -3.12 1.99 -15.69
CA CYS A 57 -4.03 2.89 -14.99
C CYS A 57 -5.08 3.44 -15.96
N CYS A 58 -6.29 2.90 -15.91
CA CYS A 58 -7.42 3.37 -16.73
C CYS A 58 -7.81 4.84 -16.51
N CYS A 59 -7.37 5.48 -15.43
CA CYS A 59 -7.60 6.91 -15.17
C CYS A 59 -6.47 7.80 -15.68
N TYR A 60 -5.41 7.24 -16.27
CA TYR A 60 -4.26 7.99 -16.75
C TYR A 60 -4.38 8.24 -18.26
N GLU A 61 -4.28 9.51 -18.66
CA GLU A 61 -4.28 9.93 -20.07
C GLU A 61 -3.27 11.07 -20.24
N ASP A 62 -2.26 10.88 -21.10
CA ASP A 62 -1.24 11.88 -21.47
C ASP A 62 -0.64 12.69 -20.31
N GLY A 63 -0.36 12.04 -19.18
CA GLY A 63 0.22 12.69 -17.99
C GLY A 63 -0.81 13.20 -16.98
N ASN A 64 -2.08 13.22 -17.36
CA ASN A 64 -3.18 13.71 -16.54
C ASN A 64 -4.00 12.56 -15.95
N CYS A 65 -4.74 12.87 -14.89
CA CYS A 65 -5.68 11.98 -14.25
C CYS A 65 -7.10 12.39 -14.69
N MET A 66 -7.69 11.65 -15.62
CA MET A 66 -9.05 11.89 -16.12
C MET A 66 -10.10 11.89 -15.01
N PHE A 67 -9.82 11.19 -13.91
CA PHE A 67 -10.73 11.11 -12.77
C PHE A 67 -10.73 12.38 -11.91
N LEU A 68 -9.63 13.12 -11.88
CA LEU A 68 -9.50 14.37 -11.10
C LEU A 68 -9.66 15.62 -11.97
N ASP A 69 -9.81 15.43 -13.28
CA ASP A 69 -10.08 16.49 -14.24
C ASP A 69 -11.56 16.88 -14.16
N ASP A 70 -11.83 17.97 -13.43
CA ASP A 70 -13.16 18.58 -13.28
C ASP A 70 -13.41 19.69 -14.32
N GLY A 71 -12.71 19.65 -15.46
CA GLY A 71 -12.76 20.67 -16.52
C GLY A 71 -11.43 21.42 -16.70
N ASP A 72 -10.51 21.26 -15.76
CA ASP A 72 -9.11 21.69 -15.86
C ASP A 72 -8.21 20.45 -15.75
N THR A 73 -7.27 20.32 -16.69
CA THR A 73 -6.35 19.17 -16.74
C THR A 73 -5.59 19.03 -15.42
N CYS A 74 -5.83 17.91 -14.73
CA CYS A 74 -5.16 17.60 -13.47
C CYS A 74 -3.99 16.63 -13.71
N THR A 75 -2.75 17.05 -13.47
CA THR A 75 -1.58 16.15 -13.57
C THR A 75 -1.73 14.95 -12.63
N CYS A 76 -1.39 13.75 -13.09
CA CYS A 76 -1.53 12.55 -12.26
C CYS A 76 -0.70 12.67 -10.96
N PRO A 77 -1.35 12.69 -9.78
CA PRO A 77 -0.66 12.96 -8.52
C PRO A 77 0.36 11.88 -8.17
N GLN A 78 0.11 10.64 -8.62
CA GLN A 78 1.02 9.54 -8.35
C GLN A 78 2.30 9.62 -9.19
N THR A 79 2.25 10.08 -10.45
CA THR A 79 3.43 10.09 -11.33
C THR A 79 4.44 11.18 -10.98
N VAL A 80 3.98 12.24 -10.32
CA VAL A 80 4.82 13.36 -9.83
C VAL A 80 5.32 13.14 -8.40
N SER A 81 4.80 12.12 -7.70
CA SER A 81 5.12 11.82 -6.30
C SER A 81 6.14 10.69 -6.18
N PHE A 82 6.97 10.74 -5.13
CA PHE A 82 7.74 9.57 -4.68
C PHE A 82 6.97 8.72 -3.66
N SER A 83 5.87 9.23 -3.12
CA SER A 83 5.05 8.52 -2.14
C SER A 83 3.91 7.77 -2.83
N VAL A 84 3.53 6.62 -2.30
CA VAL A 84 2.25 5.97 -2.64
C VAL A 84 1.11 6.84 -2.08
N CYS A 85 0.55 7.73 -2.91
CA CYS A 85 -0.42 8.75 -2.50
C CYS A 85 -1.77 8.65 -3.20
N CYS A 86 -1.89 7.81 -4.23
CA CYS A 86 -3.15 7.57 -4.95
C CYS A 86 -3.78 6.25 -4.49
N LYS A 87 -5.07 6.28 -4.08
CA LYS A 87 -5.79 5.06 -3.68
C LYS A 87 -5.94 4.09 -4.85
N TRP A 88 -6.21 4.60 -6.04
CA TRP A 88 -6.35 3.77 -7.25
C TRP A 88 -5.04 3.06 -7.57
N PHE A 89 -3.93 3.79 -7.50
CA PHE A 89 -2.61 3.19 -7.66
C PHE A 89 -2.36 2.10 -6.62
N ARG A 90 -2.61 2.38 -5.33
CA ARG A 90 -2.40 1.41 -4.26
C ARG A 90 -3.19 0.11 -4.42
N TRP A 91 -4.47 0.19 -4.80
CA TRP A 91 -5.40 -0.94 -4.70
C TRP A 91 -5.76 -1.59 -6.03
N ALA A 92 -5.62 -0.89 -7.15
CA ALA A 92 -5.99 -1.41 -8.48
C ALA A 92 -4.78 -1.60 -9.40
N VAL A 93 -3.79 -0.69 -9.35
CA VAL A 93 -2.66 -0.70 -10.31
C VAL A 93 -1.43 -1.41 -9.76
N LEU A 94 -0.96 -1.01 -8.59
CA LEU A 94 0.26 -1.55 -7.97
C LEU A 94 0.22 -3.07 -7.73
N PRO A 95 -0.92 -3.68 -7.31
CA PRO A 95 -1.00 -5.12 -7.15
C PRO A 95 -0.78 -5.94 -8.44
N LEU A 96 -0.86 -5.30 -9.63
CA LEU A 96 -0.53 -5.95 -10.90
C LEU A 96 0.97 -6.24 -11.03
N ASP A 97 1.81 -5.55 -10.24
CA ASP A 97 3.23 -5.84 -10.08
C ASP A 97 3.54 -6.15 -8.61
N GLY A 98 3.31 -7.41 -8.23
CA GLY A 98 3.55 -7.88 -6.87
C GLY A 98 5.02 -7.78 -6.42
N THR A 99 5.97 -7.72 -7.36
CA THR A 99 7.39 -7.53 -7.03
C THR A 99 7.63 -6.10 -6.56
N LEU A 100 7.17 -5.13 -7.35
CA LEU A 100 7.27 -3.72 -7.00
C LEU A 100 6.49 -3.42 -5.71
N GLU A 101 5.30 -3.99 -5.54
CA GLU A 101 4.52 -3.85 -4.31
C GLU A 101 5.31 -4.32 -3.08
N ALA A 102 5.84 -5.54 -3.12
CA ALA A 102 6.61 -6.12 -2.02
C ALA A 102 7.89 -5.31 -1.73
N GLU A 103 8.55 -4.77 -2.74
CA GLU A 103 9.73 -3.93 -2.55
C GLU A 103 9.41 -2.58 -1.88
N ILE A 104 8.30 -1.94 -2.26
CA ILE A 104 7.87 -0.66 -1.68
C ILE A 104 7.44 -0.85 -0.22
N PHE A 105 6.72 -1.94 0.07
CA PHE A 105 6.14 -2.19 1.39
C PHE A 105 7.02 -3.07 2.29
N ARG A 106 8.21 -3.48 1.86
CA ARG A 106 9.15 -4.30 2.65
C ARG A 106 9.38 -3.78 4.06
N ASP A 107 9.39 -2.46 4.26
CA ASP A 107 9.53 -1.84 5.59
C ASP A 107 8.40 -2.23 6.56
N LYS A 108 7.18 -2.53 6.09
CA LYS A 108 6.08 -3.08 6.92
C LYS A 108 6.44 -4.43 7.50
N ASP A 109 7.18 -5.20 6.73
CA ASP A 109 7.59 -6.54 7.09
C ASP A 109 8.81 -6.51 8.00
N LEU A 110 9.30 -5.34 8.41
CA LEU A 110 10.41 -5.17 9.33
C LEU A 110 9.92 -4.69 10.70
N LYS A 111 10.32 -5.42 11.74
CA LYS A 111 10.07 -5.05 13.15
C LYS A 111 11.38 -4.87 13.88
N ARG A 112 11.33 -4.15 15.01
CA ARG A 112 12.45 -4.08 15.96
C ARG A 112 12.25 -5.12 17.06
N CYS A 113 13.31 -5.84 17.38
CA CYS A 113 13.29 -6.80 18.47
C CYS A 113 13.13 -6.08 19.81
N ALA A 114 12.15 -6.47 20.62
CA ALA A 114 11.92 -5.88 21.93
C ALA A 114 13.04 -6.12 22.97
N VAL A 115 13.99 -7.03 22.68
CA VAL A 115 15.12 -7.33 23.56
C VAL A 115 16.37 -6.54 23.15
N CYS A 116 16.75 -6.60 21.87
CA CYS A 116 18.02 -6.03 21.39
C CYS A 116 17.88 -4.85 20.42
N GLY A 117 16.66 -4.44 20.08
CA GLY A 117 16.39 -3.30 19.17
C GLY A 117 16.72 -3.52 17.68
N ARG A 118 17.41 -4.62 17.34
CA ARG A 118 17.76 -4.95 15.94
C ARG A 118 16.51 -5.12 15.09
N VAL A 119 16.59 -4.63 13.86
CA VAL A 119 15.56 -4.82 12.84
C VAL A 119 15.60 -6.27 12.37
N PHE A 120 14.43 -6.90 12.21
CA PHE A 120 14.28 -8.26 11.71
C PHE A 120 12.99 -8.41 10.91
N VAL A 121 12.93 -9.41 10.05
CA VAL A 121 11.71 -9.81 9.33
C VAL A 121 10.89 -10.76 10.22
N PRO A 122 9.76 -10.31 10.83
CA PRO A 122 8.77 -11.19 11.45
C PRO A 122 8.28 -12.31 10.54
N LYS A 123 8.20 -13.53 11.10
CA LYS A 123 7.43 -14.63 10.50
C LYS A 123 5.91 -14.47 10.66
N SER A 124 5.46 -13.56 11.54
CA SER A 124 4.04 -13.28 11.75
C SER A 124 3.80 -11.89 12.35
N ASN A 125 2.58 -11.37 12.20
CA ASN A 125 2.16 -10.12 12.83
C ASN A 125 2.26 -10.12 14.36
N ARG A 126 2.32 -11.29 15.01
CA ARG A 126 2.51 -11.42 16.46
C ARG A 126 3.98 -11.49 16.91
N ALA A 127 4.93 -11.63 15.99
CA ALA A 127 6.34 -11.74 16.35
C ALA A 127 6.87 -10.46 17.03
N LYS A 128 7.54 -10.64 18.18
CA LYS A 128 8.11 -9.58 19.04
C LYS A 128 9.64 -9.57 19.08
N TYR A 129 10.27 -10.69 18.73
CA TYR A 129 11.70 -10.91 18.92
C TYR A 129 12.37 -11.37 17.62
N CYS A 130 13.62 -10.95 17.39
CA CYS A 130 14.44 -11.54 16.33
C CYS A 130 14.76 -13.00 16.65
N LEU A 131 15.20 -13.77 15.66
CA LEU A 131 15.41 -15.22 15.81
C LEU A 131 16.31 -15.59 17.00
N ALA A 132 17.41 -14.87 17.19
CA ALA A 132 18.32 -15.11 18.31
C ALA A 132 17.67 -14.84 19.68
N CYS A 133 17.06 -13.67 19.85
CA CYS A 133 16.40 -13.31 21.11
C CYS A 133 15.15 -14.15 21.38
N ALA A 134 14.41 -14.55 20.34
CA ALA A 134 13.25 -15.43 20.46
C ALA A 134 13.65 -16.75 21.11
N ALA A 135 14.75 -17.39 20.66
CA ALA A 135 15.22 -18.64 21.24
C ALA A 135 15.55 -18.51 22.74
N VAL A 136 16.20 -17.41 23.13
CA VAL A 136 16.54 -17.13 24.54
C VAL A 136 15.28 -16.91 25.38
N VAL A 137 14.37 -16.06 24.92
CA VAL A 137 13.12 -15.75 25.63
C VAL A 137 12.24 -16.99 25.75
N HIS A 138 12.10 -17.79 24.69
CA HIS A 138 11.33 -19.03 24.71
C HIS A 138 11.89 -20.04 25.72
N ARG A 139 13.21 -20.21 25.78
CA ARG A 139 13.83 -21.08 26.80
C ARG A 139 13.53 -20.60 28.22
N ARG A 140 13.72 -19.30 28.49
CA ARG A 140 13.44 -18.71 29.81
C ARG A 140 11.98 -18.88 30.22
N GLN A 141 11.05 -18.58 29.31
CA GLN A 141 9.61 -18.74 29.54
C GLN A 141 9.23 -20.20 29.82
N LYS A 142 9.82 -21.15 29.09
CA LYS A 142 9.60 -22.58 29.32
C LYS A 142 10.09 -23.00 30.72
N THR A 143 11.31 -22.62 31.10
CA THR A 143 11.86 -22.92 32.43
C THR A 143 11.02 -22.30 33.55
N GLU A 144 10.58 -21.05 33.38
CA GLU A 144 9.74 -20.37 34.38
C GLU A 144 8.36 -21.01 34.50
N SER A 145 7.74 -21.40 33.39
CA SER A 145 6.47 -22.11 33.37
C SER A 145 6.57 -23.47 34.05
N GLU A 146 7.62 -24.24 33.79
CA GLU A 146 7.85 -25.53 34.45
C GLU A 146 8.09 -25.37 35.95
N ARG A 147 8.84 -24.34 36.37
CA ARG A 147 9.04 -24.02 37.80
C ARG A 147 7.69 -23.73 38.49
N LYS A 148 6.86 -22.86 37.90
CA LYS A 148 5.53 -22.52 38.43
C LYS A 148 4.62 -23.75 38.53
N ARG A 149 4.69 -24.64 37.54
CA ARG A 149 3.90 -25.89 37.55
C ARG A 149 4.30 -26.82 38.68
N ARG A 150 5.60 -26.96 38.97
CA ARG A 150 6.08 -27.80 40.09
C ARG A 150 5.68 -27.22 41.44
N SER A 151 5.88 -25.90 41.63
CA SER A 151 5.52 -25.25 42.89
C SER A 151 4.02 -25.27 43.20
N ALA A 152 3.15 -25.37 42.18
CA ALA A 152 1.70 -25.47 42.36
C ALA A 152 1.20 -26.88 42.70
N VAL A 153 2.03 -27.91 42.55
CA VAL A 153 1.69 -29.31 42.90
C VAL A 153 2.11 -29.64 44.34
N ASP A 154 3.12 -28.95 44.87
CA ASP A 154 3.63 -29.14 46.23
C ASP A 154 2.93 -28.25 47.29
N SER A 155 1.80 -27.61 46.95
CA SER A 155 0.97 -26.78 47.85
C SER A 155 -0.36 -27.46 48.17
#